data_AF-A0A967GUH7-F1
#
_entry.id   AF-A0A967GUH7-F1
#
_cell.length_a   1.000
_cell.length_b   1.000
_cell.length_c   1.000
_cell.angle_alpha   90.00
_cell.angle_beta   90.00
_cell.angle_gamma   90.00
#
_symmetry.space_group_name_H-M   'P 1'
#
loop_
_entity.id
_entity.type
_entity.pdbx_description
1 polymer ?
#
loop_
_entity_poly.entity_id
_entity_poly.type
_entity_poly.pdbx_seq_one_letter_code
_entity_poly.pdbx_strand_id
1 'polypeptide(L)'
;MTTFRTIAIAGTAVLLHAAPAFSGEEFSFVQMCDTQFGMGGYRHDVATFTRAVDQINRMEPDFVLICGDLVNKANEKSWAEFNRIKAGFKIPC
;
A
#
# COMPACT_ATOMS: atom_id res chain seq x y z
N MET A 1 27.46 -25.11 23.30
CA MET A 1 28.64 -25.21 22.41
C MET A 1 28.24 -24.67 21.05
N THR A 2 28.51 -23.39 20.82
CA THR A 2 28.32 -22.75 19.52
C THR A 2 29.54 -21.86 19.31
N THR A 3 30.44 -22.34 18.45
CA THR A 3 31.71 -21.69 18.16
C THR A 3 31.46 -20.55 17.19
N PHE A 4 31.48 -19.31 17.66
CA PHE A 4 31.52 -18.13 16.81
C PHE A 4 32.92 -18.03 16.20
N ARG A 5 33.01 -18.08 14.87
CA ARG A 5 34.25 -17.78 14.15
C ARG A 5 34.38 -16.26 14.02
N THR A 6 35.28 -15.67 14.80
CA THR A 6 35.68 -14.27 14.67
C THR A 6 36.42 -14.09 13.35
N ILE A 7 35.84 -13.33 12.42
CA ILE A 7 36.60 -12.71 11.33
C ILE A 7 37.08 -11.36 11.86
N ALA A 8 38.36 -11.28 12.23
CA ALA A 8 38.99 -10.01 12.58
C ALA A 8 39.44 -9.31 11.29
N ILE A 9 38.72 -8.27 10.89
CA ILE A 9 39.26 -7.26 9.96
C ILE A 9 39.81 -6.14 10.84
N ALA A 10 41.11 -5.90 10.75
CA ALA A 10 41.77 -4.78 11.41
C ALA A 10 41.28 -3.47 10.80
N GLY A 11 40.33 -2.82 11.48
CA GLY A 11 39.80 -1.52 11.12
C GLY A 11 38.76 -1.12 12.16
N THR A 12 39.11 -0.15 13.01
CA THR A 12 38.26 0.60 13.94
C THR A 12 37.12 -0.20 14.58
N ALA A 13 37.29 -0.56 15.87
CA ALA A 13 36.18 -1.05 16.69
C ALA A 13 35.11 0.05 16.82
N VAL A 14 34.13 0.07 15.93
CA VAL A 14 32.88 0.79 16.12
C VAL A 14 32.12 -0.02 17.16
N LEU A 15 32.10 0.46 18.40
CA LEU A 15 31.17 0.01 19.42
C LEU A 15 29.76 0.37 18.93
N LEU A 16 29.12 -0.59 18.27
CA LEU A 16 27.70 -0.52 17.93
C LEU A 16 26.94 -0.54 19.27
N HIS A 17 26.61 0.63 19.80
CA HIS A 17 25.58 0.70 20.82
C HIS A 17 24.30 0.19 20.16
N ALA A 18 23.80 -0.95 20.60
CA ALA A 18 22.47 -1.41 20.23
C ALA A 18 21.49 -0.31 20.66
N ALA A 19 21.06 0.51 19.72
CA ALA A 19 19.96 1.41 19.94
C ALA A 19 18.78 0.54 20.42
N PRO A 20 18.01 0.98 21.44
CA PRO A 20 16.80 0.26 21.82
C PRO A 20 15.95 0.08 20.57
N ALA A 21 15.59 -1.16 20.26
CA ALA A 21 14.70 -1.46 19.15
C ALA A 21 13.44 -0.62 19.35
N PHE A 22 13.11 0.20 18.36
CA PHE A 22 11.88 0.99 18.38
C PHE A 22 10.71 0.01 18.36
N SER A 23 10.11 -0.22 19.53
CA SER A 23 8.94 -1.08 19.75
C SER A 23 7.64 -0.30 19.50
N GLY A 24 7.63 0.59 18.50
CA GLY A 24 6.38 1.18 18.03
C GLY A 24 5.59 0.12 17.27
N GLU A 25 4.26 0.15 17.35
CA GLU A 25 3.45 -0.60 16.38
C GLU A 25 3.84 -0.14 14.98
N GLU A 26 4.06 -1.10 14.09
CA GLU A 26 4.34 -0.83 12.69
C GLU A 26 3.07 -0.24 12.05
N PHE A 27 3.21 0.92 11.43
CA PHE A 27 2.12 1.61 10.75
C PHE A 27 2.38 1.60 9.25
N SER A 28 1.39 1.14 8.48
CA SER A 28 1.48 1.00 7.04
C SER A 28 0.22 1.51 6.36
N PHE A 29 0.39 2.16 5.22
CA PHE A 29 -0.72 2.64 4.41
C PHE A 29 -0.39 2.53 2.94
N VAL A 30 -1.43 2.39 2.12
CA VAL A 30 -1.30 2.44 0.66
C VAL A 30 -1.81 3.77 0.16
N GLN A 31 -1.00 4.47 -0.62
CA GLN A 31 -1.46 5.60 -1.41
C GLN A 31 -1.76 5.14 -2.83
N MET A 32 -2.94 5.49 -3.35
CA MET A 32 -3.31 5.28 -4.74
C MET A 32 -3.94 6.54 -5.34
N CYS A 33 -3.94 6.64 -6.66
CA CYS A 33 -4.46 7.79 -7.40
C CYS A 33 -4.96 7.38 -8.79
N ASP A 34 -5.65 8.29 -9.46
CA ASP A 34 -5.91 8.25 -10.91
C ASP A 34 -6.63 6.98 -11.41
N THR A 35 -7.67 6.53 -10.71
CA THR A 35 -8.52 5.44 -11.23
C THR A 35 -9.25 5.84 -12.51
N GLN A 36 -9.48 7.14 -12.70
CA GLN A 36 -9.98 7.83 -13.90
C GLN A 36 -10.99 7.04 -14.74
N PHE A 37 -12.07 6.57 -14.10
CA PHE A 37 -13.08 5.71 -14.76
C PHE A 37 -13.59 6.33 -16.06
N GLY A 38 -13.28 5.67 -17.17
CA GLY A 38 -13.60 6.09 -18.54
C GLY A 38 -12.46 6.79 -19.30
N MET A 39 -11.24 6.86 -18.77
CA MET A 39 -10.07 7.42 -19.49
C MET A 39 -9.29 6.33 -20.24
N GLY A 40 -8.95 5.21 -19.60
CA GLY A 40 -8.30 4.06 -20.23
C GLY A 40 -9.25 3.10 -20.93
N GLY A 41 -10.56 3.33 -20.76
CA GLY A 41 -11.63 2.52 -21.29
C GLY A 41 -12.35 1.82 -20.16
N TYR A 42 -13.68 1.98 -20.11
CA TYR A 42 -14.46 1.68 -18.89
C TYR A 42 -14.27 0.27 -18.34
N ARG A 43 -14.17 -0.75 -19.21
CA ARG A 43 -13.93 -2.14 -18.79
C ARG A 43 -12.53 -2.34 -18.19
N HIS A 44 -11.54 -1.65 -18.73
CA HIS A 44 -10.17 -1.71 -18.24
C HIS A 44 -10.07 -1.07 -16.85
N ASP A 45 -10.60 0.15 -16.70
CA ASP A 45 -10.54 0.91 -15.46
C ASP A 45 -11.28 0.19 -14.31
N VAL A 46 -12.43 -0.43 -14.60
CA VAL A 46 -13.15 -1.31 -13.67
C VAL A 46 -12.27 -2.49 -13.24
N ALA A 47 -11.62 -3.16 -14.20
CA ALA A 47 -10.83 -4.35 -13.93
C ALA A 47 -9.56 -4.03 -13.13
N THR A 48 -8.86 -2.94 -13.46
CA THR A 48 -7.64 -2.54 -12.76
C THR A 48 -7.93 -2.02 -11.36
N PHE A 49 -8.99 -1.23 -11.15
CA PHE A 49 -9.36 -0.79 -9.80
C PHE A 49 -9.83 -1.97 -8.94
N THR A 50 -10.64 -2.89 -9.48
CA THR A 50 -11.03 -4.12 -8.77
C THR A 50 -9.79 -4.94 -8.36
N ARG A 51 -8.82 -5.07 -9.27
CA ARG A 51 -7.57 -5.78 -8.98
C ARG A 51 -6.75 -5.07 -7.90
N ALA A 52 -6.70 -3.75 -7.90
CA ALA A 52 -6.00 -2.97 -6.88
C ALA A 52 -6.61 -3.21 -5.48
N VAL A 53 -7.94 -3.15 -5.37
CA VAL A 53 -8.68 -3.47 -4.13
C VAL A 53 -8.32 -4.87 -3.64
N ASP A 54 -8.34 -5.88 -4.53
CA ASP A 54 -7.99 -7.26 -4.18
C ASP A 54 -6.55 -7.43 -3.69
N GLN A 55 -5.60 -6.70 -4.29
CA GLN A 55 -4.19 -6.76 -3.87
C GLN A 55 -3.98 -6.05 -2.54
N ILE A 56 -4.54 -4.86 -2.37
CA ILE A 56 -4.40 -4.07 -1.14
C ILE A 56 -5.02 -4.81 0.05
N ASN A 57 -6.20 -5.42 -0.14
CA ASN A 57 -6.82 -6.26 0.89
C ASN A 57 -5.94 -7.45 1.33
N ARG A 58 -5.01 -7.93 0.49
CA ARG A 58 -4.06 -9.00 0.85
C ARG A 58 -2.80 -8.49 1.54
N MET A 59 -2.48 -7.20 1.37
CA MET A 59 -1.35 -6.56 2.03
C MET A 59 -1.66 -6.19 3.48
N GLU A 60 -2.96 -6.09 3.83
CA GLU A 60 -3.45 -5.73 5.16
C GLU A 60 -2.85 -4.42 5.74
N PRO A 61 -2.79 -3.30 4.98
CA PRO A 61 -2.35 -2.03 5.54
C PRO A 61 -3.42 -1.44 6.48
N ASP A 62 -3.04 -0.46 7.30
CA ASP A 62 -3.95 0.18 8.25
C ASP A 62 -5.07 0.97 7.58
N PHE A 63 -4.77 1.61 6.45
CA PHE A 63 -5.75 2.30 5.61
C PHE A 63 -5.22 2.56 4.19
N VAL A 64 -6.12 3.03 3.33
CA VAL A 64 -5.82 3.47 1.97
C VAL A 64 -6.09 4.97 1.84
N LEU A 65 -5.16 5.70 1.23
CA LEU A 65 -5.35 7.10 0.85
C LEU A 65 -5.55 7.18 -0.67
N ILE A 66 -6.71 7.67 -1.12
CA ILE A 66 -7.02 7.82 -2.54
C ILE A 66 -6.90 9.30 -2.96
N CYS A 67 -5.84 9.64 -3.70
CA CYS A 67 -5.42 11.02 -3.99
C CYS A 67 -6.06 11.65 -5.24
N GLY A 68 -7.34 11.37 -5.51
CA GLY A 68 -8.09 12.06 -6.56
C GLY A 68 -8.02 11.43 -7.95
N ASP A 69 -8.53 12.15 -8.94
CA ASP A 69 -8.73 11.68 -10.31
C ASP A 69 -9.49 10.34 -10.39
N LEU A 70 -10.59 10.29 -9.64
CA LEU A 70 -11.36 9.07 -9.41
C LEU A 70 -12.14 8.63 -10.68
N VAL A 71 -12.80 9.60 -11.30
CA VAL A 71 -13.65 9.41 -12.48
C VAL A 71 -13.26 10.41 -13.56
N ASN A 72 -13.20 9.98 -14.82
CA ASN A 72 -12.86 10.87 -15.94
C ASN A 72 -14.01 11.84 -16.26
N LYS A 73 -15.23 11.29 -16.42
CA LYS A 73 -16.47 12.07 -16.54
C LYS A 73 -17.29 11.89 -15.28
N ALA A 74 -17.49 12.97 -14.53
CA ALA A 74 -18.33 12.97 -13.34
C ALA A 74 -19.82 12.83 -13.73
N ASN A 75 -20.36 11.62 -13.58
CA ASN A 75 -21.77 11.30 -13.80
C ASN A 75 -22.20 10.16 -12.87
N GLU A 76 -23.50 9.89 -12.80
CA GLU A 76 -24.04 8.88 -11.89
C GLU A 76 -23.42 7.49 -12.10
N LYS A 77 -23.23 7.10 -13.37
CA LYS A 77 -22.67 5.78 -13.70
C LYS A 77 -21.23 5.65 -13.21
N SER A 78 -20.36 6.62 -13.48
CA SER A 78 -18.96 6.57 -13.05
C SER A 78 -18.80 6.59 -11.53
N TRP A 79 -19.60 7.41 -10.84
CA TRP A 79 -19.59 7.44 -9.38
C TRP A 79 -20.17 6.18 -8.75
N ALA A 80 -21.27 5.64 -9.28
CA ALA A 80 -21.86 4.40 -8.78
C ALA A 80 -20.86 3.24 -8.87
N GLU A 81 -20.15 3.14 -9.99
CA GLU A 81 -19.19 2.06 -10.20
C GLU A 81 -17.92 2.23 -9.36
N PHE A 82 -17.39 3.45 -9.28
CA PHE A 82 -16.27 3.77 -8.38
C PHE A 82 -16.62 3.42 -6.93
N ASN A 83 -17.79 3.86 -6.44
CA ASN A 83 -18.24 3.58 -5.07
C ASN A 83 -18.49 2.09 -4.83
N ARG A 84 -19.04 1.37 -5.81
CA ARG A 84 -19.25 -0.09 -5.73
C ARG A 84 -17.93 -0.83 -5.51
N ILE A 85 -16.87 -0.45 -6.23
CA ILE A 85 -15.56 -1.10 -6.12
C ILE A 85 -14.81 -0.64 -4.87
N LYS A 86 -14.85 0.67 -4.54
CA LYS A 86 -14.29 1.22 -3.29
C LYS A 86 -14.87 0.52 -2.05
N ALA A 87 -16.16 0.22 -2.04
CA ALA A 87 -16.81 -0.51 -0.95
C ALA A 87 -16.26 -1.94 -0.74
N GLY A 88 -15.45 -2.46 -1.67
CA GLY A 88 -14.76 -3.74 -1.55
C GLY A 88 -13.49 -3.70 -0.68
N PHE A 89 -12.99 -2.53 -0.28
CA PHE A 89 -11.91 -2.45 0.70
C PHE A 89 -12.38 -3.01 2.06
N LYS A 90 -11.55 -3.87 2.67
CA LYS A 90 -11.79 -4.45 4.00
C LYS A 90 -11.25 -3.58 5.15
N ILE A 91 -10.62 -2.47 4.78
CA ILE A 91 -9.91 -1.52 5.63
C ILE A 91 -10.39 -0.09 5.31
N PRO A 92 -10.16 0.90 6.19
CA PRO A 92 -10.54 2.29 5.95
C PRO A 92 -9.94 2.86 4.65
N CYS A 93 -10.73 3.65 3.91
CA CYS A 93 -10.34 4.31 2.66
C CYS A 93 -11.20 5.53 2.29
#